data_AF-A0A383AU86-F1
#
_entry.id   AF-A0A383AU86-F1
#
_cell.length_a   1.000
_cell.length_b   1.000
_cell.length_c   1.000
_cell.angle_alpha   90.00
_cell.angle_beta   90.00
_cell.angle_gamma   90.00
#
_symmetry.space_group_name_H-M   'P 1'
#
loop_
_entity.id
_entity.type
_entity.pdbx_description
1 polymer ?
#
loop_
_entity_poly.entity_id
_entity_poly.type
_entity_poly.pdbx_seq_one_letter_code
_entity_poly.pdbx_strand_id
1 'polypeptide(L)'
;MPIYEYYCAKCDAEFESMRPVSRMDEPVPCATCGEVGHRLLSNFSFKSNSFTAPKLKPVKRKPFRSHNQVSSPEPTQDASSDLDVSR
;
A
#
# COMPACT_ATOMS: atom_id res chain seq x y z
N MET A 1 4.04 14.61 19.09
CA MET A 1 2.93 13.65 18.97
C MET A 1 3.17 12.79 17.74
N PRO A 2 2.78 11.50 17.73
CA PRO A 2 2.92 10.68 16.53
C PRO A 2 1.98 11.17 15.42
N ILE A 3 2.41 10.97 14.18
CA ILE A 3 1.66 11.28 12.96
C ILE A 3 1.12 9.97 12.40
N TYR A 4 -0.15 9.98 11.98
CA TYR A 4 -0.80 8.86 11.33
C TYR A 4 -1.39 9.30 9.99
N GLU A 5 -1.43 8.37 9.04
CA GLU A 5 -2.07 8.53 7.74
C GLU A 5 -3.54 8.12 7.81
N TYR A 6 -4.40 8.84 7.10
CA TYR A 6 -5.83 8.59 6.97
C TYR A 6 -6.24 8.71 5.50
N TYR A 7 -7.31 8.01 5.13
CA TYR A 7 -7.87 8.04 3.79
C TYR A 7 -9.32 8.50 3.81
N CYS A 8 -9.65 9.44 2.92
CA CYS A 8 -11.01 9.88 2.68
C CYS A 8 -11.56 9.27 1.40
N ALA A 9 -12.61 8.45 1.50
CA ALA A 9 -13.25 7.81 0.36
C ALA A 9 -13.99 8.79 -0.57
N LYS A 10 -14.39 9.98 -0.09
CA LYS A 10 -15.06 10.98 -0.92
C LYS A 10 -14.10 11.81 -1.76
N CYS A 11 -12.97 12.21 -1.18
CA CYS A 11 -11.94 12.98 -1.88
C CYS A 11 -10.94 12.09 -2.63
N ASP A 12 -10.99 10.78 -2.40
CA ASP A 12 -9.99 9.82 -2.87
C ASP A 12 -8.56 10.25 -2.54
N ALA A 13 -8.37 10.77 -1.32
CA ALA A 13 -7.15 11.43 -0.90
C ALA A 13 -6.65 10.90 0.45
N GLU A 14 -5.33 10.74 0.54
CA GLU A 14 -4.60 10.47 1.79
C GLU A 14 -4.27 11.80 2.50
N PHE A 15 -4.34 11.81 3.82
CA PHE A 15 -3.95 12.96 4.63
C PHE A 15 -3.36 12.54 5.97
N GLU A 16 -2.57 13.42 6.58
CA GLU A 16 -1.88 13.15 7.82
C GLU A 16 -2.53 13.88 9.00
N SER A 17 -2.52 13.26 10.19
CA SER A 17 -2.98 13.90 11.42
C SER A 17 -2.15 13.48 12.63
N MET A 18 -1.75 14.45 13.44
CA MET A 18 -1.13 14.20 14.74
C MET A 18 -2.19 13.78 15.76
N ARG A 19 -2.04 12.59 16.34
CA ARG A 19 -2.98 12.06 17.34
C ARG A 19 -2.23 11.42 18.50
N PRO A 20 -2.79 11.43 19.72
CA PRO A 20 -2.31 10.54 20.78
C PRO A 20 -2.57 9.09 20.38
N VAL A 21 -1.72 8.18 20.85
CA VAL A 21 -1.82 6.75 20.56
C VAL A 21 -3.20 6.18 20.95
N SER A 22 -3.80 6.68 22.04
CA SER A 22 -5.13 6.26 22.49
C SER A 22 -6.27 6.56 21.51
N ARG A 23 -6.06 7.47 20.55
CA ARG A 23 -7.07 7.89 19.55
C ARG A 23 -6.62 7.61 18.12
N MET A 24 -5.65 6.72 17.94
CA MET A 24 -5.07 6.43 16.63
C MET A 24 -6.10 5.82 15.66
N ASP A 25 -7.05 5.03 16.16
CA ASP A 25 -8.04 4.34 15.32
C ASP A 25 -9.38 5.09 15.22
N GLU A 26 -9.50 6.26 15.85
CA GLU A 26 -10.70 7.08 15.77
C GLU A 26 -10.83 7.71 14.37
N PRO A 27 -12.06 7.79 13.82
CA PRO A 27 -12.31 8.48 12.56
C PRO A 27 -11.92 9.96 12.65
N VAL A 28 -11.30 10.48 11.59
CA VAL A 28 -10.84 11.88 11.52
C VAL A 28 -11.55 12.59 10.38
N PRO A 29 -12.09 13.81 10.58
CA PRO A 29 -12.66 14.58 9.50
C PRO A 29 -11.58 14.95 8.48
N CYS A 30 -11.87 14.73 7.20
CA CYS A 30 -11.01 15.10 6.10
C CYS A 30 -10.83 16.62 6.06
N ALA A 31 -9.58 17.09 5.90
CA ALA A 31 -9.27 18.51 5.83
C ALA A 31 -9.91 19.21 4.60
N THR A 32 -10.28 18.46 3.56
CA THR A 32 -10.83 19.01 2.32
C THR A 32 -12.36 19.06 2.31
N CYS A 33 -13.04 18.00 2.76
CA CYS A 33 -14.50 17.89 2.65
C CYS A 33 -15.23 17.71 4.00
N GLY A 34 -14.50 17.57 5.11
CA GLY A 34 -15.07 17.38 6.45
C GLY A 34 -15.62 15.97 6.71
N GLU A 35 -15.60 15.07 5.73
CA GLU A 35 -16.13 13.71 5.88
C GLU A 35 -15.19 12.76 6.60
N VAL A 36 -15.75 11.65 7.07
CA VAL A 36 -15.00 10.65 7.84
C VAL A 36 -13.87 10.03 7.00
N GLY A 37 -12.63 10.19 7.49
CA GLY A 37 -11.45 9.48 7.04
C GLY A 37 -11.06 8.36 8.00
N HIS A 38 -10.66 7.21 7.45
CA HIS A 38 -10.23 6.04 8.20
C HIS A 38 -8.71 5.93 8.21
N ARG A 39 -8.14 5.47 9.33
CA ARG A 39 -6.69 5.30 9.45
C ARG A 39 -6.17 4.30 8.42
N LEU A 40 -5.10 4.70 7.75
CA LEU A 40 -4.29 3.83 6.89
C LEU A 40 -3.14 3.21 7.68
N LEU A 41 -2.89 1.93 7.41
CA LEU A 41 -1.70 1.24 7.86
C LEU A 41 -0.79 0.98 6.66
N SER A 42 0.50 1.24 6.86
CA SER A 42 1.55 0.82 5.92
C SER A 42 1.56 -0.70 5.80
N ASN A 43 1.51 -1.19 4.57
CA ASN A 43 1.73 -2.61 4.31
C ASN A 43 3.23 -2.87 4.26
N PHE A 44 3.80 -3.32 5.37
CA PHE A 44 5.17 -3.82 5.37
C PHE A 44 5.18 -5.28 4.90
N SER A 45 5.88 -5.55 3.81
CA SER A 45 6.09 -6.92 3.30
C SER A 45 7.57 -7.25 3.34
N PHE A 46 7.90 -8.42 3.89
CA PHE A 46 9.26 -8.95 3.90
C PHE A 46 9.29 -10.24 3.05
N LYS A 47 10.09 -10.22 1.98
CA LYS A 47 10.36 -11.41 1.16
C LYS A 47 11.66 -12.03 1.65
N SER A 48 11.61 -13.26 2.15
CA SER A 48 12.80 -14.04 2.50
C SER A 48 12.79 -15.38 1.76
N ASN A 49 13.94 -15.76 1.22
CA ASN A 49 14.14 -17.03 0.50
C ASN A 49 14.80 -18.10 1.40
N SER A 50 14.86 -17.89 2.71
CA SER A 50 15.47 -18.86 3.64
C SER A 50 14.57 -20.08 3.84
N PHE A 51 15.18 -21.21 4.21
CA PHE A 51 14.47 -22.46 4.49
C PHE A 51 13.43 -22.32 5.62
N THR A 52 13.62 -21.37 6.53
CA THR A 52 12.71 -21.07 7.65
C THR A 52 11.57 -20.12 7.28
N ALA A 53 11.52 -19.60 6.05
CA ALA A 53 10.48 -18.67 5.65
C ALA A 53 9.11 -19.38 5.59
N PRO A 54 8.10 -18.91 6.34
CA PRO A 54 6.76 -19.47 6.25
C PRO A 54 6.19 -19.28 4.84
N LYS A 55 5.59 -20.32 4.27
CA LYS A 55 4.91 -20.28 2.95
C LYS A 55 3.58 -19.53 3.09
N LEU A 56 3.65 -18.21 3.17
CA LEU A 56 2.49 -17.33 3.22
C LEU A 56 1.84 -17.27 1.83
N LYS A 57 0.53 -17.56 1.76
CA LYS A 57 -0.24 -17.39 0.52
C LYS A 57 -0.51 -15.91 0.30
N PRO A 58 -0.48 -15.43 -0.96
CA PRO A 58 -0.86 -14.05 -1.25
C PRO A 58 -2.31 -13.82 -0.81
N VAL A 59 -2.53 -12.75 -0.04
CA VAL A 59 -3.87 -12.34 0.36
C VAL A 59 -4.59 -11.81 -0.88
N LYS A 60 -5.71 -12.45 -1.25
CA LYS A 60 -6.51 -12.05 -2.44
C LYS A 60 -7.24 -10.72 -2.28
N ARG A 61 -7.29 -10.18 -1.06
CA ARG A 61 -7.96 -8.93 -0.75
C ARG A 61 -7.05 -7.79 -1.16
N LYS A 62 -7.58 -6.80 -1.88
CA LYS A 62 -6.83 -5.58 -2.17
C LYS A 62 -6.53 -4.88 -0.84
N PRO A 63 -5.29 -4.47 -0.58
CA PRO A 63 -4.98 -3.70 0.61
C PRO A 63 -5.75 -2.38 0.59
N PHE A 64 -6.12 -1.88 1.75
CA PHE A 64 -6.92 -0.65 1.89
C PHE A 64 -6.25 0.58 1.23
N ARG A 65 -4.91 0.55 1.11
CA ARG A 65 -4.08 1.59 0.48
C ARG A 65 -4.03 1.52 -1.06
N SER A 66 -4.73 0.60 -1.72
CA SER A 66 -4.73 0.50 -3.20
C SER A 66 -5.61 1.55 -3.88
N HIS A 67 -6.14 2.54 -3.15
CA HIS A 67 -7.17 3.43 -3.65
C HIS A 67 -6.67 4.48 -4.66
N ASN A 68 -5.36 4.75 -4.70
CA ASN A 68 -4.76 5.69 -5.64
C ASN A 68 -3.70 5.05 -6.58
N GLN A 69 -3.82 3.75 -6.85
CA GLN A 69 -3.04 3.15 -7.94
C GLN A 69 -3.73 3.49 -9.28
N VAL A 70 -3.51 4.71 -9.76
CA VAL A 70 -3.46 4.93 -11.21
C VAL A 70 -2.32 4.04 -11.68
N SER A 71 -2.66 2.85 -12.17
CA SER A 71 -1.71 1.96 -12.83
C SER A 71 -1.22 2.69 -14.08
N SER A 72 -0.10 3.39 -13.97
CA SER A 72 0.79 3.54 -15.11
C SER A 72 1.04 2.14 -15.67
N PRO A 73 0.77 1.88 -16.97
CA PRO A 73 0.99 0.57 -17.55
C PRO A 73 2.48 0.22 -17.41
N GLU A 74 2.79 -0.80 -16.63
CA GLU A 74 4.16 -1.33 -16.54
C GLU A 74 4.56 -1.93 -17.91
N PRO A 75 5.83 -1.74 -18.31
CA PRO A 75 6.34 -2.21 -19.59
C PRO A 75 6.42 -3.74 -19.58
N THR A 76 5.90 -4.36 -20.63
CA THR A 76 6.12 -5.77 -20.93
C THR A 76 7.61 -6.00 -21.15
N GLN A 77 8.27 -6.60 -20.15
CA GLN A 77 9.61 -7.18 -20.27
C GLN A 77 9.52 -8.64 -19.86
N ASP A 78 9.04 -9.48 -20.78
CA ASP A 78 9.37 -10.90 -20.75
C ASP A 78 10.79 -11.06 -21.32
N ALA A 79 11.66 -11.60 -20.47
CA ALA A 79 13.09 -11.74 -20.65
C ALA A 79 13.48 -12.96 -21.51
N SER A 80 14.78 -12.99 -21.81
CA SER A 80 15.61 -14.12 -22.27
C SER A 80 15.41 -14.58 -23.72
N SER A 81 16.30 -14.26 -24.68
CA SER A 81 17.74 -14.62 -24.81
C SER A 81 17.95 -15.98 -25.50
N ASP A 82 18.14 -15.94 -26.81
CA ASP A 82 18.89 -16.97 -27.54
C ASP A 82 20.12 -16.30 -28.16
N LEU A 83 21.26 -16.46 -27.48
CA LEU A 83 22.59 -16.14 -27.96
C LEU A 83 23.42 -17.41 -27.85
N ASP A 84 23.74 -18.02 -28.99
CA ASP A 84 24.95 -18.82 -29.23
C ASP A 84 24.98 -19.11 -30.75
N VAL A 85 25.70 -18.34 -31.58
CA VAL A 85 27.15 -18.32 -31.85
C VAL A 85 27.67 -19.62 -32.50
N SER A 86 28.16 -19.46 -33.74
CA SER A 86 29.10 -20.31 -34.51
C SER A 86 28.54 -21.46 -35.37
N ARG A 87 28.43 -21.23 -36.70
CA ARG A 87 29.37 -21.76 -37.71
C ARG A 87 29.07 -21.21 -39.11
#